data_AF-A0A8T6RA18-F1
#
_entry.id   AF-A0A8T6RA18-F1
#
_cell.length_a   1.000
_cell.length_b   1.000
_cell.length_c   1.000
_cell.angle_alpha   90.00
_cell.angle_beta   90.00
_cell.angle_gamma   90.00
#
_symmetry.space_group_name_H-M   'P 1'
#
loop_
_entity.id
_entity.type
_entity.pdbx_description
1 polymer ?
#
loop_
_entity_poly.entity_id
_entity_poly.type
_entity_poly.pdbx_seq_one_letter_code
_entity_poly.pdbx_strand_id
1 'polypeptide(L)'
;MNTKESLHQRSERKAIQIITDTVFGLALGLGAFSLTEYEISTIEDVYFAIGFFFLTFFLVSLFWVWVRRFFEDYVVYGETISGILYILCLLVAILPFIMRLFFSGFIGESGEVSFLAQTWLYPLDMGSIGMLVGSLHVLFLNQGRGRVPWEEYKHVVTDGYTAFVLGGGFLLSAAIPNNLTLADILFFSIPSPFADITAKIGVWFIVVLLAVIVYIPIELGLRGIEKSYTYTGQAL
;
A
#
# COMPACT_ATOMS: atom_id res chain seq x y z
N MET A 1 2.09 -33.69 11.41
CA MET A 1 1.03 -34.24 10.55
C MET A 1 1.20 -33.55 9.21
N ASN A 2 1.66 -34.29 8.20
CA ASN A 2 2.11 -33.76 6.91
C ASN A 2 0.88 -33.57 6.02
N THR A 3 0.17 -32.46 6.17
CA THR A 3 -1.05 -32.20 5.40
C THR A 3 -0.66 -31.70 4.03
N LYS A 4 -0.33 -32.61 3.11
CA LYS A 4 -0.20 -32.29 1.69
C LYS A 4 -1.45 -31.52 1.27
N GLU A 5 -1.25 -30.33 0.72
CA GLU A 5 -2.32 -29.51 0.19
C GLU A 5 -3.22 -30.33 -0.76
N SER A 6 -4.53 -30.27 -0.58
CA SER A 6 -5.46 -30.96 -1.47
C SER A 6 -5.48 -30.30 -2.86
N LEU A 7 -5.79 -31.07 -3.90
CA LEU A 7 -5.93 -30.54 -5.27
C LEU A 7 -6.93 -29.39 -5.35
N HIS A 8 -8.01 -29.45 -4.56
CA HIS A 8 -9.03 -28.41 -4.49
C HIS A 8 -8.45 -27.10 -3.95
N GLN A 9 -7.74 -27.14 -2.84
CA GLN A 9 -7.11 -25.97 -2.21
C GLN A 9 -6.08 -25.31 -3.14
N ARG A 10 -5.26 -26.12 -3.82
CA ARG A 10 -4.30 -25.60 -4.79
C ARG A 10 -4.97 -24.91 -5.98
N SER A 11 -6.11 -25.44 -6.42
CA SER A 11 -6.92 -24.82 -7.47
C SER A 11 -7.54 -23.50 -7.02
N GLU A 12 -8.06 -23.46 -5.80
CA GLU A 12 -8.65 -22.25 -5.21
C GLU A 12 -7.61 -21.14 -5.06
N ARG A 13 -6.42 -21.45 -4.50
CA ARG A 13 -5.31 -20.48 -4.40
C ARG A 13 -4.96 -19.88 -5.76
N LYS A 14 -4.82 -20.73 -6.78
CA LYS A 14 -4.53 -20.29 -8.15
C LYS A 14 -5.64 -19.39 -8.72
N ALA A 15 -6.91 -19.71 -8.46
CA ALA A 15 -8.02 -18.87 -8.89
C ALA A 15 -7.97 -17.48 -8.24
N ILE A 16 -7.74 -17.42 -6.93
CA ILE A 16 -7.60 -16.14 -6.20
C ILE A 16 -6.40 -15.34 -6.70
N GLN A 17 -5.26 -16.00 -6.94
CA GLN A 17 -4.08 -15.36 -7.51
C GLN A 17 -4.40 -14.74 -8.88
N ILE A 18 -5.01 -15.51 -9.78
CA ILE A 18 -5.38 -15.02 -11.12
C ILE A 18 -6.33 -13.81 -11.02
N ILE A 19 -7.33 -13.87 -10.16
CA ILE A 19 -8.27 -12.75 -9.95
C ILE A 19 -7.50 -11.52 -9.44
N THR A 20 -6.63 -11.70 -8.45
CA THR A 20 -5.83 -10.62 -7.87
C THR A 20 -4.92 -9.99 -8.92
N ASP A 21 -4.12 -10.78 -9.63
CA ASP A 21 -3.22 -10.30 -10.69
C ASP A 21 -4.00 -9.58 -11.80
N THR A 22 -5.18 -10.09 -12.16
CA THR A 22 -6.05 -9.46 -13.16
C THR A 22 -6.56 -8.10 -12.67
N VAL A 23 -7.00 -7.98 -11.42
CA VAL A 23 -7.49 -6.70 -10.87
C VAL A 23 -6.37 -5.67 -10.79
N PHE A 24 -5.17 -6.05 -10.33
CA PHE A 24 -4.01 -5.16 -10.31
C PHE A 24 -3.61 -4.72 -11.72
N GLY A 25 -3.53 -5.65 -12.68
CA GLY A 25 -3.25 -5.32 -14.08
C GLY A 25 -4.31 -4.40 -14.69
N LEU A 26 -5.58 -4.64 -14.37
CA LEU A 26 -6.69 -3.79 -14.81
C LEU A 26 -6.62 -2.39 -14.19
N ALA A 27 -6.29 -2.26 -12.91
CA ALA A 27 -6.09 -0.97 -12.25
C ALA A 27 -4.97 -0.15 -12.92
N LEU A 28 -3.85 -0.80 -13.29
CA LEU A 28 -2.79 -0.16 -14.07
C LEU A 28 -3.28 0.28 -15.46
N GLY A 29 -4.05 -0.58 -16.14
CA GLY A 29 -4.66 -0.28 -17.43
C GLY A 29 -5.65 0.89 -17.37
N LEU A 30 -6.49 0.95 -16.33
CA LEU A 30 -7.42 2.07 -16.07
C LEU A 30 -6.65 3.37 -15.78
N GLY A 31 -5.56 3.28 -15.00
CA GLY A 31 -4.66 4.41 -14.78
C GLY A 31 -4.10 4.95 -16.10
N ALA A 32 -3.61 4.08 -16.98
CA ALA A 32 -3.12 4.48 -18.30
C ALA A 32 -4.25 5.06 -19.19
N PHE A 33 -5.43 4.43 -19.19
CA PHE A 33 -6.57 4.88 -19.97
C PHE A 33 -7.04 6.27 -19.53
N SER A 34 -7.01 6.57 -18.23
CA SER A 34 -7.41 7.87 -17.69
C SER A 34 -6.56 9.05 -18.21
N LEU A 35 -5.34 8.80 -18.72
CA LEU A 35 -4.53 9.81 -19.41
C LEU A 35 -5.18 10.31 -20.71
N THR A 36 -5.97 9.47 -21.37
CA THR A 36 -6.61 9.83 -22.65
C THR A 36 -7.80 10.77 -22.48
N GLU A 37 -8.33 10.86 -21.26
CA GLU A 37 -9.45 11.76 -20.93
C GLU A 37 -8.98 13.11 -20.37
N TYR A 38 -7.66 13.32 -20.21
CA TYR A 38 -7.12 14.60 -19.79
C TYR A 38 -7.13 15.58 -20.97
N GLU A 39 -7.77 16.74 -20.78
CA GLU A 39 -7.70 17.84 -21.74
C GLU A 39 -6.33 18.50 -21.63
N ILE A 40 -5.47 18.25 -22.62
CA ILE A 40 -4.10 18.79 -22.64
C ILE A 40 -4.13 20.12 -23.39
N SER A 41 -4.07 21.22 -22.64
CA SER A 41 -4.07 22.58 -23.18
C SER A 41 -2.70 23.25 -23.10
N THR A 42 -1.90 22.86 -22.10
CA THR A 42 -0.57 23.41 -21.82
C THR A 42 0.46 22.31 -21.59
N ILE A 43 1.75 22.68 -21.58
CA ILE A 43 2.84 21.75 -21.23
C ILE A 43 2.79 21.33 -19.75
N GLU A 44 2.24 22.18 -18.88
CA GLU A 44 2.09 21.88 -17.46
C GLU A 44 1.11 20.72 -17.26
N ASP A 45 0.00 20.70 -18.02
CA ASP A 45 -0.97 19.60 -18.03
C ASP A 45 -0.32 18.25 -18.36
N VAL A 46 0.65 18.25 -19.30
CA VAL A 46 1.42 17.04 -19.66
C VAL A 46 2.24 16.55 -18.48
N TYR A 47 2.96 17.45 -17.78
CA TYR A 47 3.76 17.06 -16.62
C TYR A 47 2.88 16.55 -15.47
N PHE A 48 1.73 17.17 -15.23
CA PHE A 48 0.77 16.69 -14.22
C PHE A 48 0.21 15.31 -14.57
N ALA A 49 -0.22 15.10 -15.82
CA ALA A 49 -0.74 13.82 -16.29
C ALA A 49 0.31 12.70 -16.14
N ILE A 50 1.55 12.95 -16.56
CA ILE A 50 2.66 11.98 -16.40
C ILE A 50 2.94 11.70 -14.92
N GLY A 51 3.00 12.75 -14.08
CA GLY A 51 3.25 12.61 -12.64
C GLY A 51 2.16 11.79 -11.93
N PHE A 52 0.89 12.08 -12.23
CA PHE A 52 -0.26 11.33 -11.74
C PHE A 52 -0.17 9.85 -12.15
N PHE A 53 0.05 9.57 -13.45
CA PHE A 53 0.11 8.19 -13.92
C PHE A 53 1.29 7.44 -13.31
N PHE A 54 2.47 8.05 -13.27
CA PHE A 54 3.65 7.46 -12.67
C PHE A 54 3.42 7.10 -11.20
N LEU A 55 2.84 8.02 -10.42
CA LEU A 55 2.57 7.79 -9.00
C LEU A 55 1.53 6.69 -8.79
N THR A 56 0.42 6.71 -9.53
CA THR A 56 -0.61 5.66 -9.48
C THR A 56 -0.02 4.30 -9.87
N PHE A 57 0.73 4.24 -10.97
CA PHE A 57 1.41 3.02 -11.43
C PHE A 57 2.36 2.49 -10.36
N PHE A 58 3.18 3.36 -9.77
CA PHE A 58 4.14 3.00 -8.74
C PHE A 58 3.44 2.41 -7.51
N LEU A 59 2.38 3.05 -7.01
CA LEU A 59 1.65 2.59 -5.82
C LEU A 59 0.94 1.24 -6.06
N VAL A 60 0.23 1.09 -7.19
CA VAL A 60 -0.43 -0.18 -7.54
C VAL A 60 0.61 -1.29 -7.69
N SER A 61 1.73 -1.02 -8.35
CA SER A 61 2.82 -1.99 -8.52
C SER A 61 3.48 -2.36 -7.19
N LEU A 62 3.69 -1.39 -6.29
CA LEU A 62 4.24 -1.63 -4.97
C LEU A 62 3.33 -2.57 -4.16
N PHE A 63 2.03 -2.29 -4.12
CA PHE A 63 1.07 -3.15 -3.43
C PHE A 63 0.97 -4.54 -4.08
N TRP A 64 1.07 -4.63 -5.41
CA TRP A 64 1.12 -5.91 -6.10
C TRP A 64 2.33 -6.73 -5.66
N VAL A 65 3.52 -6.12 -5.57
CA VAL A 65 4.75 -6.79 -5.10
C VAL A 65 4.59 -7.30 -3.67
N TRP A 66 3.92 -6.55 -2.80
CA TRP A 66 3.64 -6.98 -1.42
C TRP A 66 2.66 -8.15 -1.37
N VAL A 67 1.66 -8.17 -2.24
CA VAL A 67 0.61 -9.20 -2.22
C VAL A 67 1.01 -10.48 -2.95
N ARG A 68 1.73 -10.39 -4.07
CA ARG A 68 2.07 -11.57 -4.90
C ARG A 68 2.83 -12.66 -4.14
N ARG A 69 3.66 -12.27 -3.18
CA ARG A 69 4.46 -13.19 -2.35
C ARG A 69 3.57 -14.15 -1.55
N PHE A 70 2.35 -13.72 -1.21
CA PHE A 70 1.38 -14.59 -0.55
C PHE A 70 0.96 -15.79 -1.39
N PHE A 71 0.98 -15.68 -2.73
CA PHE A 71 0.56 -16.76 -3.62
C PHE A 71 1.71 -17.63 -4.11
N GLU A 72 2.91 -17.06 -4.26
CA GLU A 72 4.11 -17.76 -4.73
C GLU A 72 4.68 -18.69 -3.66
N ASP A 73 4.80 -18.19 -2.42
CA ASP A 73 5.61 -18.86 -1.40
C ASP A 73 4.77 -19.65 -0.39
N TYR A 74 3.44 -19.44 -0.36
CA TYR A 74 2.63 -19.85 0.79
C TYR A 74 1.29 -20.49 0.43
N VAL A 75 0.87 -21.44 1.28
CA VAL A 75 -0.47 -22.02 1.18
C VAL A 75 -1.43 -21.18 2.00
N VAL A 76 -2.11 -20.26 1.31
CA VAL A 76 -3.12 -19.38 1.89
C VAL A 76 -4.36 -20.20 2.23
N TYR A 77 -4.65 -20.37 3.52
CA TYR A 77 -5.87 -21.01 3.99
C TYR A 77 -6.75 -20.03 4.76
N GLY A 78 -8.03 -19.96 4.40
CA GLY A 78 -9.10 -19.38 5.23
C GLY A 78 -9.92 -18.32 4.52
N GLU A 79 -11.23 -18.40 4.69
CA GLU A 79 -12.22 -17.44 4.17
C GLU A 79 -11.87 -15.98 4.54
N THR A 80 -11.23 -15.77 5.69
CA THR A 80 -10.77 -14.46 6.15
C THR A 80 -9.71 -13.86 5.23
N ILE A 81 -8.73 -14.64 4.78
CA ILE A 81 -7.67 -14.12 3.89
C ILE A 81 -8.26 -13.79 2.52
N SER A 82 -9.11 -14.67 1.99
CA SER A 82 -9.85 -14.41 0.75
C SER A 82 -10.69 -13.15 0.86
N GLY A 83 -11.42 -12.96 1.97
CA GLY A 83 -12.21 -11.75 2.22
C GLY A 83 -11.36 -10.47 2.25
N ILE A 84 -10.21 -10.49 2.94
CA ILE A 84 -9.27 -9.37 2.97
C ILE A 84 -8.74 -9.07 1.56
N LEU A 85 -8.37 -10.10 0.80
CA LEU A 85 -7.89 -9.94 -0.58
C LEU A 85 -8.96 -9.37 -1.51
N TYR A 86 -10.23 -9.78 -1.38
CA TYR A 86 -11.33 -9.21 -2.16
C TYR A 86 -11.52 -7.72 -1.87
N ILE A 87 -11.51 -7.32 -0.59
CA ILE A 87 -11.62 -5.90 -0.21
C ILE A 87 -10.40 -5.13 -0.72
N LEU A 88 -9.20 -5.70 -0.57
CA LEU A 88 -7.97 -5.09 -1.08
C LEU A 88 -8.03 -4.88 -2.61
N CYS A 89 -8.49 -5.89 -3.36
CA CYS A 89 -8.70 -5.79 -4.81
C CYS A 89 -9.69 -4.69 -5.16
N LEU A 90 -10.79 -4.55 -4.41
CA LEU A 90 -11.75 -3.47 -4.62
C LEU A 90 -11.10 -2.09 -4.43
N LEU A 91 -10.36 -1.89 -3.33
CA LEU A 91 -9.67 -0.62 -3.05
C LEU A 91 -8.63 -0.30 -4.15
N VAL A 92 -7.83 -1.29 -4.55
CA VAL A 92 -6.85 -1.12 -5.64
C VAL A 92 -7.53 -0.82 -6.97
N ALA A 93 -8.68 -1.41 -7.27
CA ALA A 93 -9.42 -1.15 -8.51
C ALA A 93 -9.97 0.28 -8.59
N ILE A 94 -10.37 0.87 -7.45
CA ILE A 94 -10.89 2.25 -7.40
C ILE A 94 -9.78 3.30 -7.26
N LEU A 95 -8.57 2.90 -6.86
CA LEU A 95 -7.43 3.80 -6.63
C LEU A 95 -7.12 4.73 -7.83
N PRO A 96 -7.11 4.28 -9.10
CA PRO A 96 -6.87 5.19 -10.24
C PRO A 96 -7.88 6.33 -10.33
N PHE A 97 -9.15 6.05 -10.02
CA PHE A 97 -10.21 7.06 -10.00
C PHE A 97 -10.02 8.04 -8.84
N ILE A 98 -9.75 7.54 -7.63
CA ILE A 98 -9.48 8.38 -6.45
C ILE A 98 -8.26 9.28 -6.71
N MET A 99 -7.20 8.73 -7.30
CA MET A 99 -6.00 9.46 -7.66
C MET A 99 -6.30 10.57 -8.68
N ARG A 100 -7.16 10.31 -9.67
CA ARG A 100 -7.56 11.37 -10.62
C ARG A 100 -8.27 12.52 -9.91
N LEU A 101 -9.23 12.22 -9.02
CA LEU A 101 -9.92 13.26 -8.23
C LEU A 101 -8.98 14.00 -7.27
N PHE A 102 -7.97 13.31 -6.75
CA PHE A 102 -6.93 13.92 -5.93
C PHE A 102 -6.14 14.95 -6.75
N PHE A 103 -5.72 14.59 -7.98
CA PHE A 103 -4.90 15.44 -8.82
C PHE A 103 -5.66 16.59 -9.49
N SER A 104 -6.97 16.46 -9.75
CA SER A 104 -7.76 17.54 -10.36
C SER A 104 -7.76 18.82 -9.51
N GLY A 105 -7.69 18.69 -8.18
CA GLY A 105 -7.56 19.84 -7.27
C GLY A 105 -6.27 20.66 -7.47
N PHE A 106 -5.21 20.11 -8.05
CA PHE A 106 -3.96 20.85 -8.34
C PHE A 106 -4.02 21.62 -9.66
N ILE A 107 -4.93 21.26 -10.57
CA ILE A 107 -5.06 21.85 -11.91
C ILE A 107 -6.08 23.01 -11.90
N GLY A 108 -6.54 23.42 -10.70
CA GLY A 108 -7.44 24.56 -10.54
C GLY A 108 -8.93 24.20 -10.63
N GLU A 109 -9.28 22.91 -10.75
CA GLU A 109 -10.65 22.44 -10.54
C GLU A 109 -10.99 22.43 -9.03
N SER A 110 -11.09 23.62 -8.43
CA SER A 110 -11.35 23.80 -7.00
C SER A 110 -12.83 23.56 -6.65
N GLY A 111 -13.30 22.34 -6.89
CA GLY A 111 -14.63 21.89 -6.53
C GLY A 111 -14.66 21.12 -5.20
N GLU A 112 -15.83 21.07 -4.57
CA GLU A 112 -16.11 20.28 -3.35
C GLU A 112 -15.62 18.81 -3.47
N VAL A 113 -15.68 18.25 -4.68
CA VAL A 113 -15.24 16.88 -5.00
C VAL A 113 -13.73 16.70 -4.81
N SER A 114 -12.91 17.63 -5.30
CA SER A 114 -11.45 17.57 -5.16
C SER A 114 -11.04 17.66 -3.68
N PHE A 115 -11.71 18.54 -2.93
CA PHE A 115 -11.52 18.69 -1.50
C PHE A 115 -11.85 17.39 -0.76
N LEU A 116 -13.00 16.77 -1.05
CA LEU A 116 -13.39 15.49 -0.47
C LEU A 116 -12.37 14.39 -0.79
N ALA A 117 -11.88 14.35 -2.03
CA ALA A 117 -10.91 13.36 -2.47
C ALA A 117 -9.57 13.47 -1.72
N GLN A 118 -9.01 14.68 -1.62
CA GLN A 118 -7.74 14.93 -0.93
C GLN A 118 -7.85 14.76 0.59
N THR A 119 -8.98 15.15 1.17
CA THR A 119 -9.16 15.16 2.63
C THR A 119 -9.45 13.79 3.18
N TRP A 120 -10.30 13.03 2.48
CA TRP A 120 -10.92 11.82 2.99
C TRP A 120 -10.65 10.62 2.10
N LEU A 121 -11.05 10.65 0.82
CA LEU A 121 -11.03 9.43 -0.01
C LEU A 121 -9.62 8.86 -0.15
N TYR A 122 -8.65 9.69 -0.52
CA TYR A 122 -7.27 9.22 -0.73
C TYR A 122 -6.61 8.73 0.57
N PRO A 123 -6.62 9.48 1.69
CA PRO A 123 -6.10 8.98 2.97
C PRO A 123 -6.78 7.71 3.46
N LEU A 124 -8.10 7.59 3.31
CA LEU A 124 -8.86 6.42 3.76
C LEU A 124 -8.57 5.20 2.89
N ASP A 125 -8.51 5.37 1.57
CA ASP A 125 -8.23 4.28 0.63
C ASP A 125 -6.80 3.75 0.83
N MET A 126 -5.80 4.63 0.75
CA MET A 126 -4.40 4.27 0.99
C MET A 126 -4.16 3.72 2.40
N GLY A 127 -4.82 4.34 3.39
CA GLY A 127 -4.78 3.90 4.78
C GLY A 127 -5.33 2.48 4.95
N SER A 128 -6.48 2.21 4.35
CA SER A 128 -7.14 0.90 4.38
C SER A 128 -6.32 -0.15 3.64
N ILE A 129 -5.78 0.17 2.46
CA ILE A 129 -4.88 -0.72 1.72
C ILE A 129 -3.69 -1.11 2.60
N GLY A 130 -3.01 -0.14 3.22
CA GLY A 130 -1.88 -0.40 4.12
C GLY A 130 -2.25 -1.28 5.31
N MET A 131 -3.39 -1.02 5.95
CA MET A 131 -3.89 -1.84 7.07
C MET A 131 -4.23 -3.27 6.65
N LEU A 132 -4.86 -3.46 5.49
CA LEU A 132 -5.20 -4.78 4.97
C LEU A 132 -3.95 -5.57 4.60
N VAL A 133 -2.97 -4.94 3.94
CA VAL A 133 -1.69 -5.59 3.62
C VAL A 133 -0.93 -5.95 4.89
N GLY A 134 -0.86 -5.04 5.88
CA GLY A 134 -0.25 -5.36 7.18
C GLY A 134 -0.94 -6.52 7.88
N SER A 135 -2.28 -6.56 7.82
CA SER A 135 -3.08 -7.65 8.39
C SER A 135 -2.83 -8.99 7.69
N LEU A 136 -2.69 -9.00 6.36
CA LEU A 136 -2.31 -10.21 5.60
C LEU A 136 -0.95 -10.74 6.07
N HIS A 137 0.05 -9.87 6.23
CA HIS A 137 1.35 -10.26 6.75
C HIS A 137 1.25 -10.86 8.16
N VAL A 138 0.46 -10.27 9.07
CA VAL A 138 0.27 -10.81 10.44
C VAL A 138 -0.41 -12.17 10.43
N LEU A 139 -1.50 -12.32 9.66
CA LEU A 139 -2.20 -13.59 9.53
C LEU A 139 -1.26 -14.67 8.99
N PHE A 140 -0.45 -14.30 8.01
CA PHE A 140 0.56 -15.18 7.45
C PHE A 140 1.65 -15.56 8.48
N LEU A 141 2.19 -14.60 9.23
CA LEU A 141 3.18 -14.88 10.28
C LEU A 141 2.66 -15.85 11.34
N ASN A 142 1.37 -15.76 11.68
CA ASN A 142 0.71 -16.68 12.61
C ASN A 142 0.59 -18.11 12.03
N GLN A 143 0.40 -18.25 10.71
CA GLN A 143 0.29 -19.55 10.04
C GLN A 143 1.65 -20.18 9.69
N GLY A 144 2.66 -19.35 9.42
CA GLY A 144 3.96 -19.75 8.86
C GLY A 144 5.13 -19.87 9.85
N ARG A 145 4.96 -19.48 11.12
CA ARG A 145 6.07 -19.49 12.09
C ARG A 145 6.70 -20.88 12.22
N GLY A 146 8.02 -20.96 11.99
CA GLY A 146 8.80 -22.21 12.06
C GLY A 146 8.71 -23.09 10.79
N ARG A 147 7.89 -22.72 9.81
CA ARG A 147 7.74 -23.40 8.51
C ARG A 147 8.38 -22.62 7.35
N VAL A 148 8.70 -21.35 7.58
CA VAL A 148 9.27 -20.43 6.60
C VAL A 148 10.76 -20.22 6.93
N PRO A 149 11.67 -20.18 5.95
CA PRO A 149 13.07 -19.80 6.17
C PRO A 149 13.16 -18.46 6.91
N TRP A 150 14.19 -18.29 7.75
CA TRP A 150 14.33 -17.10 8.59
C TRP A 150 14.39 -15.79 7.79
N GLU A 151 15.13 -15.77 6.68
CA GLU A 151 15.25 -14.58 5.84
C GLU A 151 13.89 -14.15 5.25
N GLU A 152 13.12 -15.10 4.74
CA GLU A 152 11.75 -14.84 4.27
C GLU A 152 10.84 -14.38 5.41
N TYR A 153 10.92 -15.03 6.57
CA TYR A 153 10.17 -14.63 7.76
C TYR A 153 10.49 -13.19 8.16
N LYS A 154 11.77 -12.81 8.18
CA LYS A 154 12.23 -11.45 8.47
C LYS A 154 11.64 -10.44 7.50
N HIS A 155 11.69 -10.73 6.20
CA HIS A 155 11.12 -9.86 5.16
C HIS A 155 9.61 -9.67 5.34
N VAL A 156 8.87 -10.73 5.60
CA VAL A 156 7.42 -10.66 5.84
C VAL A 156 7.11 -9.81 7.08
N VAL A 157 7.89 -9.97 8.16
CA VAL A 157 7.72 -9.12 9.35
C VAL A 157 7.95 -7.65 9.01
N THR A 158 9.06 -7.33 8.35
CA THR A 158 9.40 -5.94 8.02
C THR A 158 8.36 -5.32 7.08
N ASP A 159 7.92 -6.05 6.06
CA ASP A 159 6.94 -5.56 5.08
C ASP A 159 5.57 -5.35 5.74
N GLY A 160 5.15 -6.26 6.63
CA GLY A 160 3.89 -6.13 7.37
C GLY A 160 3.84 -4.88 8.27
N TYR A 161 4.90 -4.63 9.04
CA TYR A 161 4.97 -3.42 9.87
C TYR A 161 5.12 -2.15 9.04
N THR A 162 5.88 -2.19 7.93
CA THR A 162 5.99 -1.08 6.99
C THR A 162 4.60 -0.72 6.44
N ALA A 163 3.81 -1.72 6.05
CA ALA A 163 2.44 -1.54 5.58
C ALA A 163 1.53 -0.92 6.66
N PHE A 164 1.65 -1.34 7.92
CA PHE A 164 0.91 -0.71 9.03
C PHE A 164 1.33 0.73 9.29
N VAL A 165 2.62 1.05 9.20
CA VAL A 165 3.11 2.42 9.40
C VAL A 165 2.61 3.33 8.27
N LEU A 166 2.68 2.86 7.02
CA LEU A 166 2.09 3.59 5.89
C LEU A 166 0.59 3.76 6.08
N GLY A 167 -0.14 2.66 6.35
CA GLY A 167 -1.58 2.67 6.53
C GLY A 167 -2.02 3.60 7.67
N GLY A 168 -1.36 3.51 8.83
CA GLY A 168 -1.62 4.35 9.99
C GLY A 168 -1.31 5.81 9.71
N GLY A 169 -0.19 6.10 9.05
CA GLY A 169 0.18 7.45 8.66
C GLY A 169 -0.82 8.10 7.71
N PHE A 170 -1.31 7.36 6.70
CA PHE A 170 -2.38 7.84 5.82
C PHE A 170 -3.68 8.08 6.59
N LEU A 171 -4.13 7.14 7.44
CA LEU A 171 -5.35 7.35 8.23
C LEU A 171 -5.24 8.55 9.18
N LEU A 172 -4.10 8.71 9.86
CA LEU A 172 -3.86 9.86 10.74
C LEU A 172 -3.85 11.18 9.95
N SER A 173 -3.35 11.16 8.71
CA SER A 173 -3.36 12.35 7.85
C SER A 173 -4.78 12.83 7.51
N ALA A 174 -5.79 11.94 7.54
CA ALA A 174 -7.19 12.34 7.32
C ALA A 174 -7.66 13.36 8.37
N ALA A 175 -7.17 13.24 9.62
CA ALA A 175 -7.52 14.14 10.72
C ALA A 175 -6.81 15.50 10.67
N ILE A 176 -5.81 15.68 9.81
CA ILE A 176 -5.07 16.94 9.68
C ILE A 176 -5.94 17.97 8.94
N PRO A 177 -6.11 19.21 9.45
CA PRO A 177 -6.80 20.28 8.74
C PRO A 177 -6.11 20.69 7.44
N ASN A 178 -6.88 20.97 6.38
CA ASN A 178 -6.34 21.36 5.06
C ASN A 178 -5.73 22.75 5.01
N ASN A 179 -6.03 23.61 5.99
CA ASN A 179 -5.49 24.97 6.08
C ASN A 179 -4.10 25.02 6.72
N LEU A 180 -3.58 23.90 7.24
CA LEU A 180 -2.23 23.81 7.75
C LEU A 180 -1.25 23.54 6.62
N THR A 181 -0.11 24.23 6.69
CA THR A 181 1.05 23.97 5.84
C THR A 181 2.03 23.05 6.55
N LEU A 182 2.99 22.50 5.81
CA LEU A 182 4.04 21.66 6.37
C LEU A 182 4.91 22.44 7.38
N ALA A 183 5.11 23.74 7.16
CA ALA A 183 5.82 24.62 8.08
C ALA A 183 5.11 24.76 9.44
N ASP A 184 3.78 24.70 9.48
CA ASP A 184 3.01 24.81 10.73
C ASP A 184 3.17 23.56 11.62
N ILE A 185 3.53 22.42 11.03
CA ILE A 185 3.67 21.15 11.75
C ILE A 185 5.11 20.91 12.21
N LEU A 186 6.10 21.42 11.47
CA LEU A 186 7.49 21.11 11.72
C LEU A 186 8.16 22.13 12.64
N PHE A 187 8.95 21.61 13.60
CA PHE A 187 9.68 22.44 14.57
C PHE A 187 10.93 23.11 13.99
N PHE A 188 11.19 22.98 12.68
CA PHE A 188 12.35 23.55 12.00
C PHE A 188 11.93 24.23 10.69
N SER A 189 12.65 25.28 10.32
CA SER A 189 12.38 26.02 9.08
C SER A 189 12.73 25.20 7.85
N ILE A 190 11.80 25.12 6.92
CA ILE A 190 11.98 24.51 5.61
C ILE A 190 11.99 25.62 4.55
N PRO A 191 12.86 25.57 3.53
CA PRO A 191 12.83 26.51 2.43
C PRO A 191 11.57 26.33 1.56
N SER A 192 11.02 27.44 1.07
CA SER A 192 10.03 27.43 -0.01
C SER A 192 10.65 26.78 -1.28
N PRO A 193 9.89 26.01 -2.08
CA PRO A 193 8.43 25.82 -2.04
C PRO A 193 7.93 24.73 -1.08
N PHE A 194 8.82 24.00 -0.40
CA PHE A 194 8.42 22.86 0.44
C PHE A 194 7.66 23.27 1.69
N ALA A 195 7.91 24.48 2.22
CA ALA A 195 7.19 25.06 3.34
C ALA A 195 5.69 25.23 3.05
N ASP A 196 5.35 25.54 1.80
CA ASP A 196 4.00 25.91 1.35
C ASP A 196 3.14 24.68 0.98
N ILE A 197 3.72 23.48 1.03
CA ILE A 197 3.01 22.22 0.80
C ILE A 197 1.99 22.02 1.91
N THR A 198 0.76 21.59 1.56
CA THR A 198 -0.26 21.24 2.54
C THR A 198 0.27 20.19 3.53
N ALA A 199 0.05 20.43 4.81
CA ALA A 199 0.47 19.57 5.90
C ALA A 199 0.19 18.07 5.65
N LYS A 200 -0.97 17.73 5.11
CA LYS A 200 -1.35 16.35 4.74
C LYS A 200 -0.33 15.70 3.81
N ILE A 201 -0.02 16.37 2.69
CA ILE A 201 0.90 15.87 1.66
C ILE A 201 2.30 15.72 2.27
N GLY A 202 2.75 16.72 3.04
CA GLY A 202 4.04 16.65 3.71
C GLY A 202 4.12 15.49 4.71
N VAL A 203 3.05 15.22 5.46
CA VAL A 203 2.96 14.06 6.35
C VAL A 203 3.07 12.74 5.59
N TRP A 204 2.53 12.63 4.37
CA TRP A 204 2.69 11.40 3.57
C TRP A 204 4.15 11.13 3.20
N PHE A 205 4.91 12.16 2.81
CA PHE A 205 6.35 12.02 2.57
C PHE A 205 7.11 11.62 3.85
N ILE A 206 6.76 12.25 4.98
CA ILE A 206 7.34 11.90 6.28
C ILE A 206 7.02 10.44 6.62
N VAL A 207 5.80 9.98 6.41
CA VAL A 207 5.36 8.61 6.67
C VAL A 207 6.13 7.60 5.81
N VAL A 208 6.38 7.90 4.53
CA VAL A 208 7.23 7.07 3.67
C VAL A 208 8.67 6.98 4.21
N LEU A 209 9.25 8.10 4.65
CA LEU A 209 10.57 8.11 5.27
C LEU A 209 10.59 7.34 6.61
N LEU A 210 9.56 7.52 7.43
CA LEU A 210 9.40 6.80 8.69
C LEU A 210 9.27 5.29 8.46
N ALA A 211 8.58 4.87 7.40
CA ALA A 211 8.46 3.46 7.04
C ALA A 211 9.83 2.83 6.74
N VAL A 212 10.75 3.58 6.09
CA VAL A 212 12.15 3.15 5.91
C VAL A 212 12.91 3.10 7.24
N ILE A 213 12.71 4.09 8.12
CA ILE A 213 13.38 4.14 9.43
C ILE A 213 12.92 2.99 10.34
N VAL A 214 11.63 2.64 10.28
CA VAL A 214 11.01 1.54 11.06
C VAL A 214 11.64 0.18 10.77
N TYR A 215 12.28 0.01 9.61
CA TYR A 215 13.07 -1.17 9.29
C TYR A 215 14.15 -1.46 10.35
N ILE A 216 14.85 -0.42 10.83
CA ILE A 216 15.98 -0.55 11.77
C ILE A 216 15.56 -1.15 13.12
N PRO A 217 14.60 -0.59 13.88
CA PRO A 217 14.21 -1.15 15.17
C PRO A 217 13.58 -2.55 15.04
N ILE A 218 12.85 -2.82 13.96
CA ILE A 218 12.30 -4.16 13.70
C ILE A 218 13.42 -5.16 13.48
N GLU A 219 14.40 -4.82 12.64
CA GLU A 219 15.55 -5.69 12.39
C GLU A 219 16.33 -5.97 13.69
N LEU A 220 16.54 -4.95 14.52
CA LEU A 220 17.19 -5.12 15.83
C LEU A 220 16.39 -6.05 16.76
N GLY A 221 15.06 -5.92 16.79
CA GLY A 221 14.19 -6.81 17.54
C GLY A 221 14.24 -8.26 17.02
N LEU A 222 14.26 -8.43 15.70
CA LEU A 222 14.33 -9.74 15.05
C LEU A 222 15.63 -10.48 15.35
N ARG A 223 16.78 -9.78 15.45
CA ARG A 223 18.05 -10.38 15.88
C ARG A 223 17.98 -11.01 17.27
N GLY A 224 17.14 -10.47 18.15
CA GLY A 224 16.87 -11.06 19.47
C GLY A 224 16.09 -12.38 19.39
N ILE A 225 15.19 -12.48 18.41
CA ILE A 225 14.31 -13.64 18.21
C ILE A 225 14.99 -14.74 17.38
N GLU A 226 15.95 -14.39 16.52
CA GLU A 226 16.68 -15.30 15.62
C GLU A 226 17.21 -16.54 16.34
N LYS A 227 17.81 -16.36 17.53
CA LYS A 227 18.35 -17.46 18.34
C LYS A 227 17.30 -18.47 18.82
N SER A 228 16.04 -18.04 18.88
CA SER A 228 14.89 -18.87 19.28
C SER A 228 14.10 -19.40 18.10
N TYR A 229 14.46 -19.01 16.86
CA TYR A 229 13.73 -19.42 15.67
C TYR A 229 14.24 -20.78 15.18
N THR A 230 13.43 -21.82 15.39
CA THR A 230 13.71 -23.15 14.86
C THR A 230 12.95 -23.36 13.56
N TYR A 231 13.68 -23.36 12.43
CA TYR A 231 13.11 -23.78 11.16
C TYR A 231 12.97 -25.30 11.13
N THR A 232 11.75 -25.78 10.94
CA THR A 232 11.44 -27.22 10.99
C THR A 232 11.57 -27.92 9.65
N GLY A 233 11.86 -27.20 8.55
CA GLY A 233 12.06 -27.79 7.22
C GLY A 233 10.83 -28.46 6.62
N GLN A 234 9.67 -28.36 7.27
CA GLN A 234 8.42 -28.91 6.75
C GLN A 234 7.89 -27.95 5.69
N ALA A 235 8.19 -28.24 4.43
CA ALA A 235 7.49 -27.67 3.29
C ALA A 235 5.99 -27.98 3.42
N LEU A 236 5.16 -26.95 3.23
CA LEU A 236 3.71 -27.06 3.09
C LEU A 236 3.33 -27.89 1.85
#